data_AF-A0A5B8C6V4-F1
#
_entry.id   AF-A0A5B8C6V4-F1
#
_cell.length_a   1.000
_cell.length_b   1.000
_cell.length_c   1.000
_cell.angle_alpha   90.00
_cell.angle_beta   90.00
_cell.angle_gamma   90.00
#
_symmetry.space_group_name_H-M   'P 1'
#
loop_
_entity.id
_entity.type
_entity.pdbx_description
1 polymer ?
#
loop_
_entity_poly.entity_id
_entity_poly.type
_entity_poly.pdbx_seq_one_letter_code
_entity_poly.pdbx_strand_id
1 'polypeptide(L)'
;MELDVGSRVRARDLGWRAAVEGLGGAARMAAAVVTPLDRPRRNRWGLGDLADRPYPGDDFIDAPRWQWTHGIEIDAPAAEVWPWIAQVGADRGGFYSYEWLENLVGCGLRNAETIVPGWQLQVGDRLSLHPKSPPVPVVAMEPGRWLVAHAAPDAADVAAGKPWAAVSWLFHLEDLPGGRCRFVSRFRSTSSTNMAMRLAFGPALIEPIGFAMDRRMLLGVKERAERNARRGGRWPRHEQRSRRSATPAGLTRAARRDWRTLANPTPAPRSFDPAAVEHLPVPIARWLRSAIAPGTPLSRTALLAMHGEILVGRWRPFSALQVLAPAGYVWAASAGSGFVRFRGFDRYTRGQGQMRWTVGGLLPAVSARDADVTRSAAGRLAAETMLVPTAALDPAITWQAQDDHCATALIPLGGSTHPVEVEVDDDGAVRRIALPRWGDPSGDGFAEHQFTVTFDGELPVVLDGGVVVLPRSLEAGWDTGIGVFFRATLDGARLS
;
A
#
# COMPACT_ATOMS: atom_id res chain seq x y z
N MET A 1 35.37 6.14 39.48
CA MET A 1 36.38 5.14 39.16
C MET A 1 35.71 4.11 38.27
N GLU A 2 36.30 3.86 37.10
CA GLU A 2 35.75 3.10 35.97
C GLU A 2 35.11 1.77 36.33
N LEU A 3 34.12 1.34 35.54
CA LEU A 3 34.21 0.11 34.74
C LEU A 3 33.16 0.14 33.61
N ASP A 4 33.68 0.18 32.38
CA ASP A 4 33.02 -0.19 31.12
C ASP A 4 32.87 -1.72 31.01
N VAL A 5 31.97 -2.19 30.13
CA VAL A 5 32.04 -3.39 29.25
C VAL A 5 30.62 -3.95 28.94
N GLY A 6 30.15 -3.62 27.73
CA GLY A 6 29.44 -4.47 26.74
C GLY A 6 28.18 -5.27 27.14
N SER A 7 27.05 -5.09 26.47
CA SER A 7 26.90 -5.59 25.09
C SER A 7 25.87 -4.79 24.28
N ARG A 8 26.32 -4.33 23.12
CA ARG A 8 25.59 -3.54 22.13
C ARG A 8 25.16 -4.46 20.97
N VAL A 9 23.88 -4.48 20.63
CA VAL A 9 23.45 -4.60 19.21
C VAL A 9 22.89 -3.24 18.81
N ARG A 10 23.61 -2.59 17.89
CA ARG A 10 23.65 -1.13 17.68
C ARG A 10 22.64 -0.70 16.61
N ALA A 11 22.16 0.52 16.73
CA ALA A 11 21.54 1.35 15.69
C ALA A 11 22.33 1.50 14.36
N ARG A 12 23.45 0.78 14.18
CA ARG A 12 24.29 0.81 12.99
C ARG A 12 23.74 -0.05 11.84
N ASP A 13 22.84 -1.00 12.09
CA ASP A 13 22.54 -2.06 11.11
C ASP A 13 21.65 -1.70 9.91
N LEU A 14 20.86 -0.63 10.00
CA LEU A 14 20.11 -0.08 8.85
C LEU A 14 20.90 0.99 8.09
N GLY A 15 21.74 1.76 8.79
CA GLY A 15 22.60 2.78 8.19
C GLY A 15 23.73 2.19 7.36
N TRP A 16 24.35 1.08 7.78
CA TRP A 16 25.44 0.49 7.00
C TRP A 16 24.94 -0.19 5.72
N ARG A 17 23.73 -0.77 5.68
CA ARG A 17 23.22 -1.42 4.46
C ARG A 17 22.90 -0.38 3.38
N ALA A 18 22.18 0.67 3.74
CA ALA A 18 21.94 1.81 2.85
C ALA A 18 23.26 2.51 2.45
N ALA A 19 24.21 2.63 3.37
CA ALA A 19 25.54 3.15 3.06
C ALA A 19 26.38 2.20 2.19
N VAL A 20 26.27 0.87 2.35
CA VAL A 20 26.96 -0.13 1.51
C VAL A 20 26.34 -0.18 0.11
N GLU A 21 25.02 -0.09 0.00
CA GLU A 21 24.34 0.06 -1.29
C GLU A 21 24.73 1.37 -1.96
N GLY A 22 24.77 2.48 -1.21
CA GLY A 22 25.25 3.78 -1.68
C GLY A 22 26.72 3.79 -2.10
N LEU A 23 27.61 3.15 -1.32
CA LEU A 23 29.02 2.93 -1.67
C LEU A 23 29.16 2.05 -2.91
N GLY A 24 28.30 1.05 -3.07
CA GLY A 24 28.21 0.25 -4.30
C GLY A 24 27.74 1.06 -5.50
N GLY A 25 26.84 2.03 -5.31
CA GLY A 25 26.47 3.01 -6.34
C GLY A 25 27.65 3.90 -6.73
N ALA A 26 28.34 4.48 -5.74
CA ALA A 26 29.54 5.29 -5.91
C ALA A 26 30.67 4.54 -6.63
N ALA A 27 30.93 3.29 -6.26
CA ALA A 27 31.92 2.44 -6.91
C ALA A 27 31.56 2.15 -8.37
N ARG A 28 30.28 1.96 -8.71
CA ARG A 28 29.84 1.78 -10.10
C ARG A 28 29.97 3.05 -10.93
N MET A 29 29.65 4.21 -10.36
CA MET A 29 29.89 5.50 -11.00
C MET A 29 31.38 5.71 -11.27
N ALA A 30 32.24 5.48 -10.27
CA ALA A 30 33.69 5.57 -10.43
C ALA A 30 34.23 4.59 -11.48
N ALA A 31 33.74 3.34 -11.49
CA ALA A 31 34.08 2.35 -12.50
C ALA A 31 33.67 2.80 -13.92
N ALA A 32 32.48 3.37 -14.08
CA ALA A 32 31.99 3.88 -15.36
C ALA A 32 32.82 5.07 -15.88
N VAL A 33 33.28 5.95 -14.98
CA VAL A 33 34.20 7.06 -15.31
C VAL A 33 35.53 6.53 -15.84
N VAL A 34 36.09 5.48 -15.25
CA VAL A 34 37.40 4.92 -15.67
C VAL A 34 37.31 3.89 -16.81
N THR A 35 36.10 3.54 -17.26
CA THR A 35 35.85 2.61 -18.39
C THR A 35 35.06 3.28 -19.52
N PRO A 36 35.54 4.39 -20.12
CA PRO A 36 34.78 5.12 -21.12
C PRO A 36 34.48 4.31 -22.40
N LEU A 37 35.30 3.30 -22.71
CA LEU A 37 35.10 2.42 -23.88
C LEU A 37 33.92 1.45 -23.72
N ASP A 38 33.47 1.18 -22.49
CA ASP A 38 32.30 0.34 -22.22
C ASP A 38 30.97 1.12 -22.32
N ARG A 39 31.03 2.43 -22.55
CA ARG A 39 29.85 3.28 -22.66
C ARG A 39 28.79 2.79 -23.64
N PRO A 40 29.11 2.29 -24.85
CA PRO A 40 28.09 1.75 -25.76
C PRO A 40 27.31 0.58 -25.14
N ARG A 41 27.98 -0.27 -24.35
CA ARG A 41 27.34 -1.38 -23.64
C ARG A 41 26.48 -0.89 -22.48
N ARG A 42 26.97 0.08 -21.70
CA ARG A 42 26.19 0.70 -20.60
C ARG A 42 24.94 1.37 -21.13
N ASN A 43 25.07 2.17 -22.18
CA ASN A 43 23.96 2.86 -22.85
C ASN A 43 22.86 1.92 -23.36
N ARG A 44 23.13 0.61 -23.53
CA ARG A 44 22.18 -0.40 -24.04
C ARG A 44 21.81 -1.45 -22.99
N TRP A 45 22.10 -1.17 -21.72
CA TRP A 45 22.03 -2.15 -20.65
C TRP A 45 20.65 -2.83 -20.56
N GLY A 46 20.67 -4.15 -20.69
CA GLY A 46 19.48 -5.01 -20.53
C GLY A 46 18.56 -5.14 -21.76
N LEU A 47 18.88 -4.50 -22.89
CA LEU A 47 18.03 -4.53 -24.10
C LEU A 47 18.71 -5.04 -25.37
N GLY A 48 20.05 -5.01 -25.46
CA GLY A 48 20.75 -5.42 -26.68
C GLY A 48 20.31 -4.56 -27.87
N ASP A 49 19.93 -5.19 -28.99
CA ASP A 49 19.52 -4.49 -30.22
C ASP A 49 18.15 -3.79 -30.08
N LEU A 50 17.30 -4.21 -29.14
CA LEU A 50 16.04 -3.52 -28.83
C LEU A 50 16.25 -2.09 -28.30
N ALA A 51 17.48 -1.75 -27.92
CA ALA A 51 17.84 -0.40 -27.51
C ALA A 51 17.81 0.61 -28.67
N ASP A 52 17.92 0.18 -29.93
CA ASP A 52 18.04 1.07 -31.09
C ASP A 52 16.72 1.31 -31.83
N ARG A 53 15.64 0.61 -31.49
CA ARG A 53 14.32 0.81 -32.13
C ARG A 53 13.74 2.20 -31.81
N PRO A 54 12.78 2.71 -32.60
CA PRO A 54 12.05 3.93 -32.26
C PRO A 54 11.14 3.70 -31.04
N TYR A 55 11.02 4.72 -30.19
CA TYR A 55 10.11 4.73 -29.04
C TYR A 55 9.30 6.04 -28.98
N PRO A 56 8.14 6.05 -28.29
CA PRO A 56 7.36 7.28 -28.08
C PRO A 56 8.20 8.41 -27.49
N GLY A 57 8.06 9.62 -28.05
CA GLY A 57 8.77 10.81 -27.57
C GLY A 57 10.21 10.96 -28.07
N ASP A 58 10.68 10.10 -28.97
CA ASP A 58 11.94 10.34 -29.68
C ASP A 58 11.91 11.66 -30.47
N ASP A 59 10.74 12.04 -31.00
CA ASP A 59 10.53 13.25 -31.81
C ASP A 59 10.69 14.56 -31.02
N PHE A 60 10.67 14.52 -29.68
CA PHE A 60 10.99 15.69 -28.87
C PHE A 60 12.48 16.07 -28.98
N ILE A 61 13.35 15.11 -29.33
CA ILE A 61 14.77 15.33 -29.61
C ILE A 61 15.18 14.40 -30.76
N ASP A 62 14.93 14.85 -32.00
CA ASP A 62 15.25 14.11 -33.23
C ASP A 62 16.75 13.74 -33.31
N ALA A 63 17.63 14.71 -33.01
CA ALA A 63 19.07 14.58 -33.10
C ALA A 63 19.75 14.72 -31.72
N PRO A 64 19.72 13.68 -30.87
CA PRO A 64 20.35 13.71 -29.57
C PRO A 64 21.87 13.69 -29.76
N ARG A 65 22.58 14.51 -28.98
CA ARG A 65 24.04 14.42 -28.92
C ARG A 65 24.50 13.15 -28.24
N TRP A 66 23.69 12.65 -27.33
CA TRP A 66 23.88 11.36 -26.70
C TRP A 66 22.58 10.91 -26.03
N GLN A 67 22.51 9.60 -25.78
CA GLN A 67 21.37 8.95 -25.15
C GLN A 67 21.81 7.70 -24.38
N TRP A 68 20.93 7.20 -23.52
CA TRP A 68 20.93 5.81 -23.07
C TRP A 68 19.53 5.21 -23.23
N THR A 69 19.47 3.89 -23.34
CA THR A 69 18.24 3.11 -23.39
C THR A 69 18.47 1.84 -22.60
N HIS A 70 17.95 1.84 -21.39
CA HIS A 70 18.05 0.74 -20.45
C HIS A 70 16.73 0.01 -20.39
N GLY A 71 16.77 -1.28 -20.06
CA GLY A 71 15.54 -1.99 -19.79
C GLY A 71 15.75 -3.29 -19.05
N ILE A 72 14.65 -3.75 -18.45
CA ILE A 72 14.58 -4.99 -17.70
C ILE A 72 13.26 -5.67 -17.98
N GLU A 73 13.24 -6.99 -17.84
CA GLU A 73 11.98 -7.73 -17.75
C GLU A 73 11.55 -7.80 -16.28
N ILE A 74 10.26 -7.67 -16.03
CA ILE A 74 9.64 -7.69 -14.71
C ILE A 74 8.60 -8.81 -14.72
N ASP A 75 8.67 -9.69 -13.72
CA ASP A 75 7.71 -10.79 -13.54
C ASP A 75 6.40 -10.28 -12.89
N ALA A 76 5.76 -9.32 -13.56
CA ALA A 76 4.49 -8.70 -13.19
C ALA A 76 3.79 -8.12 -14.44
N PRO A 77 2.45 -8.05 -14.47
CA PRO A 77 1.71 -7.39 -15.55
C PRO A 77 2.00 -5.88 -15.58
N ALA A 78 1.99 -5.25 -16.76
CA ALA A 78 2.23 -3.81 -16.89
C ALA A 78 1.29 -2.97 -16.01
N ALA A 79 0.03 -3.38 -15.87
CA ALA A 79 -0.95 -2.74 -15.00
C ALA A 79 -0.55 -2.71 -13.51
N GLU A 80 0.24 -3.68 -13.03
CA GLU A 80 0.75 -3.70 -11.65
C GLU A 80 2.07 -2.94 -11.50
N VAL A 81 2.84 -2.80 -12.59
CA VAL A 81 4.08 -2.03 -12.62
C VAL A 81 3.80 -0.54 -12.76
N TRP A 82 2.79 -0.18 -13.56
CA TRP A 82 2.47 1.20 -13.91
C TRP A 82 2.33 2.15 -12.71
N PRO A 83 1.63 1.80 -11.61
CA PRO A 83 1.45 2.73 -10.51
C PRO A 83 2.74 3.07 -9.77
N TRP A 84 3.76 2.20 -9.86
CA TRP A 84 5.10 2.49 -9.34
C TRP A 84 5.82 3.52 -10.21
N ILE A 85 5.70 3.41 -11.53
CA ILE A 85 6.30 4.35 -12.49
C ILE A 85 5.62 5.71 -12.38
N ALA A 86 4.29 5.72 -12.35
CA ALA A 86 3.50 6.94 -12.33
C ALA A 86 3.66 7.75 -11.03
N GLN A 87 4.22 7.21 -9.93
CA GLN A 87 4.48 8.00 -8.72
C GLN A 87 5.96 8.41 -8.52
N VAL A 88 6.81 8.19 -9.52
CA VAL A 88 8.23 8.58 -9.46
C VAL A 88 8.37 10.09 -9.31
N GLY A 89 9.24 10.53 -8.40
CA GLY A 89 9.56 11.94 -8.18
C GLY A 89 10.14 12.18 -6.78
N ALA A 90 11.10 13.09 -6.65
CA ALA A 90 11.72 13.44 -5.36
C ALA A 90 10.71 13.97 -4.34
N ASP A 91 9.63 14.59 -4.81
CA ASP A 91 8.51 15.13 -4.05
C ASP A 91 7.37 14.12 -3.82
N ARG A 92 7.49 12.90 -4.35
CA ARG A 92 6.47 11.86 -4.35
C ARG A 92 7.02 10.51 -3.86
N GLY A 93 7.02 9.49 -4.71
CA GLY A 93 7.43 8.12 -4.38
C GLY A 93 8.94 7.88 -4.29
N GLY A 94 9.76 8.89 -4.59
CA GLY A 94 11.20 8.74 -4.80
C GLY A 94 11.54 8.13 -6.16
N PHE A 95 12.83 7.87 -6.41
CA PHE A 95 13.31 7.24 -7.65
C PHE A 95 13.60 5.75 -7.48
N TYR A 96 13.27 5.16 -6.32
CA TYR A 96 13.54 3.76 -5.99
C TYR A 96 15.02 3.39 -6.12
N SER A 97 15.89 4.39 -6.01
CA SER A 97 17.32 4.29 -6.28
C SER A 97 18.16 4.28 -4.99
N TYR A 98 19.34 4.88 -4.98
CA TYR A 98 20.22 4.92 -3.81
C TYR A 98 19.83 6.05 -2.84
N GLU A 99 18.88 5.77 -1.93
CA GLU A 99 18.37 6.73 -0.94
C GLU A 99 19.47 7.47 -0.17
N TRP A 100 20.57 6.77 0.15
CA TRP A 100 21.72 7.38 0.84
C TRP A 100 22.48 8.39 -0.04
N LEU A 101 22.71 8.09 -1.32
CA LEU A 101 23.39 9.00 -2.25
C LEU A 101 22.50 10.21 -2.59
N GLU A 102 21.21 9.98 -2.78
CA GLU A 102 20.21 11.02 -3.04
C GLU A 102 20.11 11.99 -1.87
N ASN A 103 20.11 11.47 -0.63
CA ASN A 103 20.10 12.30 0.57
C ASN A 103 21.43 13.01 0.82
N LEU A 104 22.56 12.43 0.39
CA LEU A 104 23.87 13.07 0.48
C LEU A 104 24.02 14.28 -0.45
N VAL A 105 23.31 14.28 -1.59
CA VAL A 105 23.24 15.45 -2.49
C VAL A 105 22.11 16.42 -2.14
N GLY A 106 21.28 16.10 -1.14
CA GLY A 106 20.30 17.02 -0.56
C GLY A 106 18.85 16.81 -0.99
N CYS A 107 18.48 15.63 -1.51
CA CYS A 107 17.09 15.35 -1.89
C CYS A 107 16.13 15.20 -0.69
N GLY A 108 16.61 14.78 0.49
CA GLY A 108 15.78 14.58 1.68
C GLY A 108 14.64 13.58 1.50
N LEU A 109 14.77 12.65 0.55
CA LEU A 109 13.72 11.74 0.10
C LEU A 109 13.80 10.39 0.82
N ARG A 110 12.65 9.70 0.89
CA ARG A 110 12.53 8.31 1.32
C ARG A 110 11.75 7.55 0.26
N ASN A 111 12.34 6.49 -0.28
CA ASN A 111 11.70 5.72 -1.34
C ASN A 111 10.42 5.05 -0.82
N ALA A 112 9.32 5.20 -1.57
CA ALA A 112 8.05 4.62 -1.20
C ALA A 112 8.08 3.09 -1.31
N GLU A 113 7.52 2.42 -0.31
CA GLU A 113 7.34 0.96 -0.28
C GLU A 113 5.91 0.55 -0.62
N THR A 114 5.04 1.52 -0.93
CA THR A 114 3.63 1.35 -1.28
C THR A 114 3.23 2.29 -2.41
N ILE A 115 2.14 1.96 -3.11
CA ILE A 115 1.52 2.83 -4.11
C ILE A 115 0.59 3.82 -3.40
N VAL A 116 0.69 5.11 -3.73
CA VAL A 116 -0.19 6.16 -3.23
C VAL A 116 -0.99 6.73 -4.41
N PRO A 117 -2.33 6.53 -4.46
CA PRO A 117 -3.15 6.99 -5.59
C PRO A 117 -3.02 8.49 -5.89
N GLY A 118 -2.89 9.33 -4.87
CA GLY A 118 -2.71 10.78 -5.04
C GLY A 118 -1.35 11.22 -5.58
N TRP A 119 -0.40 10.30 -5.79
CA TRP A 119 0.93 10.62 -6.33
C TRP A 119 1.09 10.26 -7.80
N GLN A 120 0.04 9.77 -8.45
CA GLN A 120 0.08 9.34 -9.85
C GLN A 120 0.16 10.54 -10.81
N LEU A 121 1.30 10.69 -11.47
CA LEU A 121 1.60 11.70 -12.48
C LEU A 121 0.55 11.69 -13.60
N GLN A 122 0.14 12.90 -13.99
CA GLN A 122 -0.68 13.20 -15.15
C GLN A 122 0.10 14.05 -16.16
N VAL A 123 -0.41 14.14 -17.40
CA VAL A 123 0.12 15.10 -18.37
C VAL A 123 -0.02 16.52 -17.81
N GLY A 124 1.04 17.32 -17.88
CA GLY A 124 1.13 18.65 -17.29
C GLY A 124 1.77 18.68 -15.90
N ASP A 125 1.89 17.53 -15.21
CA ASP A 125 2.63 17.46 -13.95
C ASP A 125 4.13 17.67 -14.15
N ARG A 126 4.82 17.95 -13.04
CA ARG A 126 6.25 18.21 -13.04
C ARG A 126 7.00 17.07 -12.33
N LEU A 127 7.88 16.41 -13.07
CA LEU A 127 8.79 15.37 -12.56
C LEU A 127 9.97 16.05 -11.83
N SER A 128 9.90 16.08 -10.50
CA SER A 128 10.94 16.70 -9.66
C SER A 128 12.12 15.76 -9.48
N LEU A 129 13.27 16.10 -10.07
CA LEU A 129 14.51 15.33 -9.97
C LEU A 129 15.32 15.68 -8.72
N HIS A 130 15.27 16.94 -8.29
CA HIS A 130 16.00 17.44 -7.13
C HIS A 130 15.33 18.73 -6.64
N PRO A 131 15.23 18.99 -5.31
CA PRO A 131 14.56 20.18 -4.77
C PRO A 131 15.12 21.52 -5.25
N LYS A 132 16.40 21.54 -5.64
CA LYS A 132 17.12 22.73 -6.14
C LYS A 132 17.25 22.80 -7.65
N SER A 133 16.60 21.90 -8.39
CA SER A 133 16.67 21.86 -9.86
C SER A 133 15.28 22.05 -10.47
N PRO A 134 15.16 22.72 -11.63
CA PRO A 134 13.89 22.85 -12.30
C PRO A 134 13.32 21.45 -12.61
N PRO A 135 12.07 21.17 -12.23
CA PRO A 135 11.46 19.88 -12.52
C PRO A 135 11.10 19.79 -14.02
N VAL A 136 11.16 18.57 -14.57
CA VAL A 136 10.92 18.29 -15.98
C VAL A 136 9.42 18.06 -16.20
N PRO A 137 8.72 18.83 -17.06
CA PRO A 137 7.30 18.61 -17.33
C PRO A 137 7.02 17.25 -17.97
N VAL A 138 5.95 16.59 -17.55
CA VAL A 138 5.36 15.43 -18.25
C VAL A 138 4.52 15.97 -19.41
N VAL A 139 4.98 15.74 -20.64
CA VAL A 139 4.39 16.35 -21.85
C VAL A 139 3.47 15.41 -22.61
N ALA A 140 3.63 14.09 -22.45
CA ALA A 140 2.81 13.09 -23.11
C ALA A 140 2.76 11.81 -22.28
N MET A 141 1.63 11.12 -22.30
CA MET A 141 1.43 9.88 -21.54
C MET A 141 0.29 9.05 -22.13
N GLU A 142 0.46 7.73 -22.12
CA GLU A 142 -0.60 6.74 -22.24
C GLU A 142 -0.59 5.91 -20.95
N PRO A 143 -1.56 6.12 -20.03
CA PRO A 143 -1.64 5.40 -18.78
C PRO A 143 -1.56 3.87 -18.96
N GLY A 144 -0.75 3.22 -18.13
CA GLY A 144 -0.49 1.79 -18.21
C GLY A 144 0.60 1.40 -19.21
N ARG A 145 1.02 2.30 -20.11
CA ARG A 145 1.96 1.99 -21.19
C ARG A 145 3.20 2.86 -21.18
N TRP A 146 3.09 4.18 -21.26
CA TRP A 146 4.28 5.03 -21.32
C TRP A 146 4.02 6.45 -20.85
N LEU A 147 5.07 7.11 -20.37
CA LEU A 147 5.07 8.56 -20.10
C LEU A 147 6.38 9.17 -20.58
N VAL A 148 6.31 10.43 -21.03
CA VAL A 148 7.45 11.20 -21.51
C VAL A 148 7.53 12.51 -20.73
N ALA A 149 8.65 12.71 -20.05
CA ALA A 149 9.03 14.00 -19.49
C ALA A 149 9.99 14.71 -20.45
N HIS A 150 9.74 15.99 -20.76
CA HIS A 150 10.56 16.76 -21.68
C HIS A 150 10.77 18.19 -21.18
N ALA A 151 12.02 18.63 -21.20
CA ALA A 151 12.38 20.04 -21.05
C ALA A 151 12.96 20.54 -22.36
N ALA A 152 12.21 21.43 -23.02
CA ALA A 152 12.63 22.16 -24.20
C ALA A 152 13.68 23.23 -23.84
N PRO A 153 14.57 23.60 -24.77
CA PRO A 153 15.47 24.73 -24.56
C PRO A 153 14.68 26.04 -24.66
N ASP A 154 15.11 27.07 -23.91
CA ASP A 154 14.51 28.40 -24.01
C ASP A 154 14.83 29.00 -25.39
N ALA A 155 13.78 29.33 -26.16
CA ALA A 155 13.91 29.81 -27.53
C ALA A 155 14.65 31.16 -27.63
N ALA A 156 14.51 32.02 -26.62
CA ALA A 156 15.22 33.30 -26.57
C ALA A 156 16.70 33.08 -26.26
N ASP A 157 17.04 32.14 -25.38
CA ASP A 157 18.43 31.79 -25.11
C ASP A 157 19.11 31.13 -26.31
N VAL A 158 18.39 30.25 -27.03
CA VAL A 158 18.86 29.68 -28.29
C VAL A 158 19.11 30.78 -29.33
N ALA A 159 18.16 31.69 -29.52
CA ALA A 159 18.28 32.80 -30.48
C ALA A 159 19.39 33.79 -30.11
N ALA A 160 19.61 34.02 -28.82
CA ALA A 160 20.68 34.88 -28.30
C ALA A 160 22.07 34.20 -28.26
N GLY A 161 22.19 32.94 -28.70
CA GLY A 161 23.44 32.18 -28.65
C GLY A 161 23.93 31.84 -27.24
N LYS A 162 23.04 31.93 -26.24
CA LYS A 162 23.35 31.60 -24.84
C LYS A 162 23.42 30.09 -24.63
N PRO A 163 24.05 29.63 -23.52
CA PRO A 163 24.08 28.22 -23.18
C PRO A 163 22.67 27.64 -22.94
N TRP A 164 22.33 26.59 -23.70
CA TRP A 164 21.06 25.87 -23.57
C TRP A 164 21.28 24.35 -23.56
N ALA A 165 20.30 23.65 -23.00
CA ALA A 165 20.17 22.18 -23.01
C ALA A 165 18.70 21.78 -23.18
N ALA A 166 18.49 20.64 -23.81
CA ALA A 166 17.18 20.00 -23.95
C ALA A 166 17.31 18.53 -23.57
N VAL A 167 16.31 18.01 -22.86
CA VAL A 167 16.27 16.62 -22.40
C VAL A 167 14.88 16.03 -22.61
N SER A 168 14.83 14.75 -22.97
CA SER A 168 13.61 13.95 -22.90
C SER A 168 13.90 12.64 -22.18
N TRP A 169 12.97 12.22 -21.33
CA TRP A 169 13.06 11.01 -20.55
C TRP A 169 11.75 10.22 -20.65
N LEU A 170 11.84 9.05 -21.26
CA LEU A 170 10.74 8.12 -21.48
C LEU A 170 10.80 6.99 -20.47
N PHE A 171 9.64 6.66 -19.90
CA PHE A 171 9.36 5.38 -19.25
C PHE A 171 8.32 4.63 -20.08
N HIS A 172 8.64 3.41 -20.51
CA HIS A 172 7.80 2.61 -21.39
C HIS A 172 7.66 1.18 -20.87
N LEU A 173 6.43 0.71 -20.73
CA LEU A 173 6.04 -0.65 -20.42
C LEU A 173 5.56 -1.34 -21.70
N GLU A 174 6.15 -2.49 -21.98
CA GLU A 174 5.75 -3.37 -23.06
C GLU A 174 5.29 -4.70 -22.47
N ASP A 175 4.08 -5.14 -22.79
CA ASP A 175 3.58 -6.43 -22.35
C ASP A 175 4.39 -7.57 -22.99
N LEU A 176 4.71 -8.58 -22.18
CA LEU A 176 5.39 -9.80 -22.60
C LEU A 176 4.51 -11.03 -22.31
N PRO A 177 4.72 -12.13 -23.05
CA PRO A 177 4.04 -13.40 -22.77
C PRO A 177 4.25 -13.86 -21.32
N GLY A 178 3.21 -14.46 -20.74
CA GLY A 178 3.22 -15.01 -19.40
C GLY A 178 2.89 -14.01 -18.29
N GLY A 179 2.22 -12.90 -18.60
CA GLY A 179 1.85 -11.88 -17.60
C GLY A 179 3.06 -11.13 -17.05
N ARG A 180 4.11 -11.02 -17.87
CA ARG A 180 5.32 -10.25 -17.58
C ARG A 180 5.27 -8.96 -18.38
N CYS A 181 6.11 -8.00 -18.04
CA CYS A 181 6.32 -6.83 -18.87
C CYS A 181 7.81 -6.48 -18.96
N ARG A 182 8.16 -5.74 -20.00
CA ARG A 182 9.45 -5.09 -20.13
C ARG A 182 9.32 -3.63 -19.75
N PHE A 183 10.13 -3.18 -18.81
CA PHE A 183 10.24 -1.77 -18.47
C PHE A 183 11.48 -1.19 -19.13
N VAL A 184 11.29 -0.22 -20.00
CA VAL A 184 12.31 0.53 -20.73
C VAL A 184 12.39 1.96 -20.22
N SER A 185 13.60 2.43 -19.94
CA SER A 185 13.92 3.83 -19.64
C SER A 185 14.83 4.37 -20.74
N ARG A 186 14.42 5.44 -21.42
CA ARG A 186 15.22 6.08 -22.47
C ARG A 186 15.39 7.57 -22.17
N PHE A 187 16.64 7.99 -22.06
CA PHE A 187 17.00 9.40 -21.89
C PHE A 187 17.74 9.89 -23.13
N ARG A 188 17.33 11.04 -23.64
CA ARG A 188 17.95 11.73 -24.78
C ARG A 188 18.34 13.13 -24.32
N SER A 189 19.52 13.57 -24.73
CA SER A 189 19.97 14.93 -24.44
C SER A 189 20.66 15.55 -25.64
N THR A 190 20.35 16.82 -25.87
CA THR A 190 21.07 17.70 -26.78
C THR A 190 21.33 19.03 -26.09
N SER A 191 22.38 19.74 -26.50
CA SER A 191 22.80 20.97 -25.86
C SER A 191 23.63 21.82 -26.81
N SER A 192 23.86 23.07 -26.44
CA SER A 192 24.82 23.97 -27.12
C SER A 192 26.26 23.42 -27.12
N THR A 193 27.11 23.84 -28.07
CA THR A 193 28.50 23.33 -28.26
C THR A 193 29.50 23.85 -27.22
N ASN A 194 29.14 24.82 -26.38
CA ASN A 194 30.08 25.41 -25.43
C ASN A 194 30.59 24.36 -24.42
N MET A 195 31.83 24.56 -23.96
CA MET A 195 32.54 23.59 -23.11
C MET A 195 31.80 23.33 -21.79
N ALA A 196 31.23 24.37 -21.18
CA ALA A 196 30.49 24.26 -19.92
C ALA A 196 29.27 23.34 -20.05
N MET A 197 28.44 23.52 -21.09
CA MET A 197 27.28 22.65 -21.35
C MET A 197 27.69 21.26 -21.83
N ARG A 198 28.80 21.14 -22.56
CA ARG A 198 29.38 19.83 -22.91
C ARG A 198 29.86 19.06 -21.68
N LEU A 199 30.31 19.73 -20.63
CA LEU A 199 30.73 19.07 -19.40
C LEU A 199 29.52 18.76 -18.50
N ALA A 200 28.62 19.75 -18.32
CA ALA A 200 27.47 19.64 -17.44
C ALA A 200 26.38 18.70 -17.98
N PHE A 201 26.08 18.79 -19.27
CA PHE A 201 25.03 18.01 -19.95
C PHE A 201 25.59 17.00 -20.96
N GLY A 202 26.91 16.80 -20.97
CA GLY A 202 27.52 15.79 -21.83
C GLY A 202 27.66 14.44 -21.15
N PRO A 203 28.04 13.43 -21.95
CA PRO A 203 28.06 12.06 -21.48
C PRO A 203 29.18 11.78 -20.49
N ALA A 204 30.27 12.53 -20.48
CA ALA A 204 31.41 12.24 -19.59
C ALA A 204 31.03 12.30 -18.09
N LEU A 205 30.06 13.15 -17.73
CA LEU A 205 29.60 13.31 -16.35
C LEU A 205 28.22 12.69 -16.12
N ILE A 206 27.25 12.96 -16.99
CA ILE A 206 25.87 12.49 -16.77
C ILE A 206 25.74 10.99 -17.06
N GLU A 207 26.44 10.41 -18.05
CA GLU A 207 26.26 8.99 -18.37
C GLU A 207 26.63 8.06 -17.20
N PRO A 208 27.76 8.20 -16.50
CA PRO A 208 28.09 7.36 -15.35
C PRO A 208 27.04 7.43 -14.22
N ILE A 209 26.56 8.65 -13.91
CA ILE A 209 25.56 8.89 -12.87
C ILE A 209 24.21 8.32 -13.31
N GLY A 210 23.78 8.68 -14.52
CA GLY A 210 22.54 8.23 -15.14
C GLY A 210 22.48 6.70 -15.25
N PHE A 211 23.55 6.05 -15.69
CA PHE A 211 23.65 4.59 -15.73
C PHE A 211 23.45 3.97 -14.35
N ALA A 212 24.15 4.45 -13.32
CA ALA A 212 24.03 3.88 -11.97
C ALA A 212 22.62 4.10 -11.37
N MET A 213 22.09 5.31 -11.50
CA MET A 213 20.81 5.73 -10.92
C MET A 213 19.62 5.09 -11.65
N ASP A 214 19.57 5.19 -12.98
CA ASP A 214 18.50 4.65 -13.81
C ASP A 214 18.44 3.12 -13.71
N ARG A 215 19.60 2.46 -13.70
CA ARG A 215 19.69 1.02 -13.44
C ARG A 215 19.11 0.64 -12.09
N ARG A 216 19.41 1.38 -11.02
CA ARG A 216 18.88 1.07 -9.69
C ARG A 216 17.38 1.36 -9.61
N MET A 217 16.90 2.43 -10.22
CA MET A 217 15.46 2.73 -10.32
C MET A 217 14.71 1.59 -10.99
N LEU A 218 15.16 1.14 -12.17
CA LEU A 218 14.59 0.00 -12.88
C LEU A 218 14.50 -1.23 -11.96
N LEU A 219 15.60 -1.59 -11.31
CA LEU A 219 15.65 -2.73 -10.38
C LEU A 219 14.76 -2.52 -9.13
N GLY A 220 14.69 -1.30 -8.62
CA GLY A 220 13.86 -0.94 -7.47
C GLY A 220 12.37 -1.02 -7.78
N VAL A 221 11.96 -0.64 -8.99
CA VAL A 221 10.60 -0.85 -9.51
C VAL A 221 10.33 -2.34 -9.67
N LYS A 222 11.24 -3.12 -10.27
CA LYS A 222 11.10 -4.59 -10.38
C LYS A 222 10.93 -5.26 -9.02
N GLU A 223 11.77 -4.93 -8.04
CA GLU A 223 11.71 -5.49 -6.69
C GLU A 223 10.35 -5.26 -6.02
N ARG A 224 9.76 -4.09 -6.22
CA ARG A 224 8.46 -3.70 -5.64
C ARG A 224 7.29 -4.27 -6.43
N ALA A 225 7.30 -4.10 -7.75
CA ALA A 225 6.29 -4.60 -8.64
C ALA A 225 6.18 -6.12 -8.57
N GLU A 226 7.30 -6.86 -8.64
CA GLU A 226 7.25 -8.31 -8.48
C GLU A 226 6.97 -8.74 -7.04
N ARG A 227 7.28 -7.93 -6.03
CA ARG A 227 6.85 -8.24 -4.65
C ARG A 227 5.34 -8.08 -4.53
N ASN A 228 4.77 -7.06 -5.17
CA ASN A 228 3.33 -6.86 -5.26
C ASN A 228 2.66 -7.93 -6.13
N ALA A 229 3.23 -8.30 -7.29
CA ALA A 229 2.75 -9.40 -8.12
C ALA A 229 2.98 -10.78 -7.49
N ARG A 230 4.02 -10.97 -6.66
CA ARG A 230 4.15 -12.17 -5.81
C ARG A 230 3.16 -12.18 -4.65
N ARG A 231 2.59 -11.02 -4.29
CA ARG A 231 1.54 -10.86 -3.26
C ARG A 231 0.12 -10.89 -3.87
N GLY A 232 -0.09 -10.40 -5.09
CA GLY A 232 -1.35 -10.32 -5.85
C GLY A 232 -1.53 -11.45 -6.87
N GLY A 233 -0.45 -12.00 -7.42
CA GLY A 233 -0.40 -13.11 -8.38
C GLY A 233 -0.07 -14.49 -7.79
N ARG A 234 -0.07 -14.64 -6.45
CA ARG A 234 -0.08 -15.97 -5.79
C ARG A 234 -1.47 -16.33 -5.27
N TRP A 235 -2.36 -16.68 -6.19
CA TRP A 235 -3.18 -17.86 -5.94
C TRP A 235 -2.42 -19.11 -6.44
N PRO A 236 -1.88 -19.96 -5.55
CA PRO A 236 -1.04 -21.08 -5.94
C PRO A 236 -1.89 -22.16 -6.60
N ARG A 237 -1.67 -22.39 -7.91
CA ARG A 237 -2.27 -23.52 -8.65
C ARG A 237 -1.54 -24.85 -8.45
N HIS A 238 -0.58 -24.92 -7.53
CA HIS A 238 -0.01 -26.19 -7.06
C HIS A 238 0.42 -26.07 -5.58
N GLU A 239 -0.55 -25.83 -4.70
CA GLU A 239 -0.53 -26.33 -3.32
C GLU A 239 -1.96 -26.26 -2.74
N GLN A 240 -2.82 -27.15 -3.25
CA GLN A 240 -4.02 -27.61 -2.52
C GLN A 240 -3.67 -28.37 -1.22
N ARG A 241 -2.40 -28.37 -0.79
CA ARG A 241 -1.92 -28.89 0.49
C ARG A 241 -0.97 -27.87 1.14
N SER A 242 -1.52 -26.97 1.97
CA SER A 242 -0.82 -26.22 3.06
C SER A 242 -0.95 -24.68 3.08
N ARG A 243 -2.15 -24.12 2.88
CA ARG A 243 -2.49 -22.75 3.37
C ARG A 243 -3.46 -22.77 4.55
N ARG A 244 -3.22 -23.67 5.50
CA ARG A 244 -3.93 -23.74 6.78
C ARG A 244 -3.42 -22.73 7.85
N SER A 245 -2.43 -21.85 7.60
CA SER A 245 -1.88 -21.03 8.69
C SER A 245 -1.01 -19.81 8.31
N ALA A 246 -1.56 -18.75 7.71
CA ALA A 246 -0.91 -17.44 7.81
C ALA A 246 -1.16 -16.83 9.21
N THR A 247 -0.63 -17.46 10.25
CA THR A 247 -0.78 -16.98 11.63
C THR A 247 0.24 -15.85 11.89
N PRO A 248 -0.20 -14.65 12.31
CA PRO A 248 0.69 -13.52 12.55
C PRO A 248 1.79 -13.81 13.59
N ALA A 249 2.98 -13.27 13.37
CA ALA A 249 4.06 -13.28 14.36
C ALA A 249 3.67 -12.44 15.60
N GLY A 250 4.22 -12.76 16.77
CA GLY A 250 3.94 -12.02 18.02
C GLY A 250 2.67 -12.47 18.77
N LEU A 251 1.85 -13.35 18.19
CA LEU A 251 0.73 -13.98 18.91
C LEU A 251 1.21 -14.97 19.97
N THR A 252 0.56 -14.98 21.13
CA THR A 252 0.72 -16.04 22.15
C THR A 252 0.23 -17.39 21.62
N ARG A 253 0.66 -18.52 22.23
CA ARG A 253 0.20 -19.86 21.84
C ARG A 253 -1.33 -19.98 21.86
N ALA A 254 -2.00 -19.36 22.84
CA ALA A 254 -3.46 -19.31 22.92
C ALA A 254 -4.06 -18.52 21.75
N ALA A 255 -3.58 -17.30 21.49
CA ALA A 255 -4.07 -16.48 20.39
C ALA A 255 -3.82 -17.09 19.01
N ARG A 256 -2.73 -17.84 18.82
CA ARG A 256 -2.49 -18.61 17.57
C ARG A 256 -3.49 -19.75 17.39
N ARG A 257 -3.88 -20.43 18.47
CA ARG A 257 -4.90 -21.47 18.42
C ARG A 257 -6.23 -20.87 17.99
N ASP A 258 -6.59 -19.75 18.61
CA ASP A 258 -7.82 -19.03 18.33
C ASP A 258 -7.86 -18.47 16.91
N TRP A 259 -6.74 -17.91 16.43
CA TRP A 259 -6.58 -17.53 15.03
C TRP A 259 -6.91 -18.68 14.08
N ARG A 260 -6.31 -19.86 14.31
CA ARG A 260 -6.54 -21.04 13.45
C ARG A 260 -7.97 -21.54 13.53
N THR A 261 -8.59 -21.50 14.70
CA THR A 261 -9.99 -21.90 14.88
C THR A 261 -10.92 -20.96 14.12
N LEU A 262 -10.73 -19.65 14.25
CA LEU A 262 -11.55 -18.66 13.56
C LEU A 262 -11.32 -18.66 12.04
N ALA A 263 -10.08 -18.91 11.60
CA ALA A 263 -9.72 -18.94 10.18
C ALA A 263 -10.22 -20.21 9.46
N ASN A 264 -10.96 -21.09 10.15
CA ASN A 264 -11.61 -22.21 9.49
C ASN A 264 -12.68 -21.66 8.51
N PRO A 265 -12.73 -22.19 7.28
CA PRO A 265 -13.76 -21.81 6.32
C PRO A 265 -15.17 -22.03 6.86
N THR A 266 -16.10 -21.22 6.36
CA THR A 266 -17.53 -21.41 6.59
C THR A 266 -17.92 -22.78 6.04
N PRO A 267 -18.54 -23.67 6.82
CA PRO A 267 -18.93 -24.99 6.31
C PRO A 267 -20.06 -24.85 5.29
N ALA A 268 -19.85 -25.36 4.07
CA ALA A 268 -20.83 -25.46 2.99
C ALA A 268 -21.70 -24.18 2.84
N PRO A 269 -21.09 -23.02 2.54
CA PRO A 269 -21.81 -21.77 2.40
C PRO A 269 -22.85 -21.89 1.27
N ARG A 270 -24.08 -21.46 1.54
CA ARG A 270 -25.10 -21.30 0.50
C ARG A 270 -24.65 -20.21 -0.47
N SER A 271 -25.05 -20.32 -1.73
CA SER A 271 -24.88 -19.25 -2.71
C SER A 271 -25.86 -18.11 -2.45
N PHE A 272 -25.43 -16.89 -2.72
CA PHE A 272 -26.27 -15.70 -2.61
C PHE A 272 -27.33 -15.68 -3.70
N ASP A 273 -28.59 -15.55 -3.27
CA ASP A 273 -29.73 -15.27 -4.11
C ASP A 273 -30.20 -13.84 -3.81
N PRO A 274 -30.26 -12.93 -4.80
CA PRO A 274 -30.76 -11.56 -4.60
C PRO A 274 -32.18 -11.48 -4.05
N ALA A 275 -33.01 -12.51 -4.23
CA ALA A 275 -34.34 -12.58 -3.63
C ALA A 275 -34.28 -12.80 -2.11
N ALA A 276 -33.19 -13.38 -1.59
CA ALA A 276 -33.01 -13.65 -0.17
C ALA A 276 -32.95 -12.38 0.69
N VAL A 277 -32.77 -11.19 0.11
CA VAL A 277 -32.71 -9.91 0.83
C VAL A 277 -33.95 -9.04 0.63
N GLU A 278 -34.96 -9.50 -0.10
CA GLU A 278 -36.19 -8.73 -0.35
C GLU A 278 -36.96 -8.39 0.93
N HIS A 279 -36.84 -9.23 1.96
CA HIS A 279 -37.51 -9.05 3.24
C HIS A 279 -36.77 -8.09 4.19
N LEU A 280 -35.54 -7.68 3.85
CA LEU A 280 -34.73 -6.78 4.66
C LEU A 280 -35.15 -5.31 4.43
N PRO A 281 -34.82 -4.39 5.37
CA PRO A 281 -35.01 -2.96 5.14
C PRO A 281 -34.35 -2.50 3.83
N VAL A 282 -34.99 -1.55 3.15
CA VAL A 282 -34.57 -1.01 1.84
C VAL A 282 -33.06 -0.71 1.75
N PRO A 283 -32.44 0.06 2.67
CA PRO A 283 -31.00 0.36 2.59
C PRO A 283 -30.13 -0.89 2.67
N ILE A 284 -30.54 -1.90 3.45
CA ILE A 284 -29.78 -3.14 3.63
C ILE A 284 -29.92 -4.06 2.42
N ALA A 285 -31.13 -4.18 1.87
CA ALA A 285 -31.35 -4.91 0.64
C ALA A 285 -30.57 -4.29 -0.53
N ARG A 286 -30.53 -2.95 -0.61
CA ARG A 286 -29.74 -2.19 -1.59
C ARG A 286 -28.25 -2.49 -1.45
N TRP A 287 -27.70 -2.37 -0.23
CA TRP A 287 -26.31 -2.67 0.06
C TRP A 287 -25.92 -4.11 -0.29
N LEU A 288 -26.69 -5.10 0.16
CA LEU A 288 -26.30 -6.49 -0.02
C LEU A 288 -26.38 -6.93 -1.49
N ARG A 289 -27.27 -6.33 -2.29
CA ARG A 289 -27.33 -6.56 -3.75
C ARG A 289 -26.19 -5.91 -4.51
N SER A 290 -25.74 -4.72 -4.10
CA SER A 290 -24.58 -4.07 -4.73
C SER A 290 -23.28 -4.77 -4.32
N ALA A 291 -23.16 -5.18 -3.06
CA ALA A 291 -21.93 -5.69 -2.49
C ALA A 291 -21.69 -7.19 -2.74
N ILE A 292 -22.72 -7.98 -3.09
CA ILE A 292 -22.59 -9.44 -3.27
C ILE A 292 -23.11 -9.83 -4.65
N ALA A 293 -22.23 -10.33 -5.51
CA ALA A 293 -22.66 -10.82 -6.83
C ALA A 293 -23.58 -12.06 -6.68
N PRO A 294 -24.63 -12.22 -7.51
CA PRO A 294 -25.48 -13.41 -7.50
C PRO A 294 -24.67 -14.70 -7.65
N GLY A 295 -25.03 -15.75 -6.91
CA GLY A 295 -24.33 -17.04 -6.90
C GLY A 295 -23.13 -17.11 -5.95
N THR A 296 -22.65 -15.97 -5.43
CA THR A 296 -21.47 -15.90 -4.56
C THR A 296 -21.68 -16.70 -3.27
N PRO A 297 -20.73 -17.57 -2.86
CA PRO A 297 -20.82 -18.27 -1.59
C PRO A 297 -20.85 -17.30 -0.39
N LEU A 298 -21.82 -17.48 0.50
CA LEU A 298 -21.98 -16.69 1.72
C LEU A 298 -20.98 -17.09 2.83
N SER A 299 -19.69 -16.97 2.52
CA SER A 299 -18.60 -17.18 3.48
C SER A 299 -18.55 -16.05 4.50
N ARG A 300 -18.65 -16.37 5.80
CA ARG A 300 -18.74 -15.39 6.89
C ARG A 300 -17.41 -15.16 7.61
N THR A 301 -16.38 -15.95 7.31
CA THR A 301 -15.03 -15.77 7.84
C THR A 301 -14.22 -14.92 6.88
N ALA A 302 -13.64 -13.82 7.37
CA ALA A 302 -12.75 -12.95 6.61
C ALA A 302 -11.35 -12.90 7.23
N LEU A 303 -10.32 -12.99 6.37
CA LEU A 303 -8.94 -12.66 6.70
C LEU A 303 -8.61 -11.33 6.04
N LEU A 304 -8.36 -10.29 6.84
CA LEU A 304 -8.13 -8.93 6.39
C LEU A 304 -6.66 -8.54 6.60
N ALA A 305 -6.04 -7.92 5.61
CA ALA A 305 -4.77 -7.23 5.74
C ALA A 305 -5.02 -5.72 5.66
N MET A 306 -4.37 -4.95 6.52
CA MET A 306 -4.59 -3.51 6.59
C MET A 306 -3.36 -2.74 7.08
N HIS A 307 -3.29 -1.49 6.68
CA HIS A 307 -2.38 -0.50 7.25
C HIS A 307 -3.15 0.79 7.57
N GLY A 308 -2.54 1.66 8.35
CA GLY A 308 -3.15 2.94 8.69
C GLY A 308 -2.46 3.62 9.85
N GLU A 309 -3.21 4.45 10.58
CA GLU A 309 -2.71 5.18 11.74
C GLU A 309 -3.63 5.00 12.94
N ILE A 310 -3.05 4.95 14.13
CA ILE A 310 -3.79 4.84 15.40
C ILE A 310 -3.26 5.89 16.38
N LEU A 311 -4.17 6.56 17.08
CA LEU A 311 -3.86 7.56 18.09
C LEU A 311 -3.54 6.88 19.43
N VAL A 312 -2.26 6.87 19.79
CA VAL A 312 -1.78 6.40 21.10
C VAL A 312 -0.80 7.44 21.63
N GLY A 313 -1.36 8.43 22.33
CA GLY A 313 -0.71 9.69 22.70
C GLY A 313 -0.45 10.63 21.52
N ARG A 314 0.08 10.08 20.41
CA ARG A 314 0.20 10.71 19.09
C ARG A 314 -0.21 9.71 18.00
N TRP A 315 -0.53 10.20 16.82
CA TRP A 315 -0.75 9.36 15.64
C TRP A 315 0.49 8.52 15.33
N ARG A 316 0.28 7.21 15.15
CA ARG A 316 1.33 6.24 14.87
C ARG A 316 0.91 5.35 13.72
N PRO A 317 1.76 5.14 12.71
CA PRO A 317 1.45 4.23 11.63
C PRO A 317 1.42 2.79 12.16
N PHE A 318 0.54 1.96 11.62
CA PHE A 318 0.48 0.53 11.91
C PHE A 318 0.29 -0.31 10.65
N SER A 319 0.62 -1.60 10.78
CA SER A 319 0.19 -2.65 9.87
C SER A 319 -0.40 -3.79 10.67
N ALA A 320 -1.49 -4.39 10.19
CA ALA A 320 -2.21 -5.42 10.91
C ALA A 320 -2.77 -6.51 10.00
N LEU A 321 -2.97 -7.68 10.60
CA LEU A 321 -3.73 -8.79 10.04
C LEU A 321 -4.88 -9.11 11.00
N GLN A 322 -6.07 -9.32 10.45
CA GLN A 322 -7.24 -9.71 11.20
C GLN A 322 -7.80 -11.02 10.68
N VAL A 323 -8.20 -11.90 11.57
CA VAL A 323 -9.22 -12.90 11.28
C VAL A 323 -10.51 -12.47 11.97
N LEU A 324 -11.60 -12.47 11.23
CA LEU A 324 -12.93 -12.05 11.65
C LEU A 324 -13.91 -13.16 11.26
N ALA A 325 -14.73 -13.61 12.21
CA ALA A 325 -15.80 -14.55 11.99
C ALA A 325 -16.95 -14.24 12.97
N PRO A 326 -18.17 -14.75 12.75
CA PRO A 326 -19.29 -14.50 13.66
C PRO A 326 -18.99 -14.91 15.11
N ALA A 327 -18.16 -15.94 15.30
CA ALA A 327 -17.78 -16.44 16.63
C ALA A 327 -16.68 -15.61 17.33
N GLY A 328 -16.03 -14.66 16.65
CA GLY A 328 -14.91 -13.92 17.21
C GLY A 328 -13.96 -13.30 16.20
N TYR A 329 -13.01 -12.54 16.71
CA TYR A 329 -11.90 -12.00 15.93
C TYR A 329 -10.56 -12.12 16.66
N VAL A 330 -9.47 -12.11 15.89
CA VAL A 330 -8.13 -11.81 16.38
C VAL A 330 -7.53 -10.78 15.43
N TRP A 331 -7.25 -9.59 15.96
CA TRP A 331 -6.56 -8.51 15.26
C TRP A 331 -5.13 -8.42 15.78
N ALA A 332 -4.15 -8.72 14.93
CA ALA A 332 -2.74 -8.69 15.28
C ALA A 332 -2.05 -7.54 14.56
N ALA A 333 -1.42 -6.64 15.32
CA ALA A 333 -0.93 -5.38 14.79
C ALA A 333 0.49 -5.07 15.23
N SER A 334 1.15 -4.26 14.42
CA SER A 334 2.39 -3.60 14.78
C SER A 334 2.30 -2.11 14.49
N ALA A 335 2.39 -1.30 15.54
CA ALA A 335 2.24 0.16 15.49
C ALA A 335 3.53 0.87 15.91
N GLY A 336 3.84 2.00 15.28
CA GLY A 336 5.00 2.83 15.57
C GLY A 336 6.14 2.75 14.54
N SER A 337 7.04 3.73 14.62
CA SER A 337 8.17 3.91 13.71
C SER A 337 9.49 4.00 14.49
N GLY A 338 10.59 3.63 13.84
CA GLY A 338 11.93 3.65 14.45
C GLY A 338 12.05 2.70 15.64
N PHE A 339 12.62 3.18 16.76
CA PHE A 339 12.94 2.37 17.94
C PHE A 339 11.74 2.03 18.84
N VAL A 340 10.63 2.77 18.73
CA VAL A 340 9.43 2.55 19.55
C VAL A 340 8.37 1.86 18.69
N ARG A 341 8.46 0.53 18.64
CA ARG A 341 7.50 -0.31 17.93
C ARG A 341 6.70 -1.15 18.93
N PHE A 342 5.40 -0.94 18.93
CA PHE A 342 4.45 -1.74 19.66
C PHE A 342 4.04 -2.93 18.79
N ARG A 343 3.97 -4.11 19.39
CA ARG A 343 3.41 -5.31 18.78
C ARG A 343 2.42 -5.91 19.73
N GLY A 344 1.26 -6.26 19.21
CA GLY A 344 0.22 -6.81 20.06
C GLY A 344 -0.89 -7.44 19.26
N PHE A 345 -1.89 -7.88 20.01
CA PHE A 345 -3.15 -8.30 19.44
C PHE A 345 -4.29 -7.92 20.37
N ASP A 346 -5.42 -7.69 19.74
CA ASP A 346 -6.72 -7.67 20.37
C ASP A 346 -7.50 -8.88 19.88
N ARG A 347 -8.33 -9.46 20.73
CA ARG A 347 -9.18 -10.56 20.33
C ARG A 347 -10.47 -10.58 21.13
N TYR A 348 -11.50 -11.15 20.52
CA TYR A 348 -12.70 -11.60 21.19
C TYR A 348 -12.97 -13.03 20.77
N THR A 349 -12.90 -13.98 21.71
CA THR A 349 -13.12 -15.41 21.43
C THR A 349 -13.69 -16.13 22.63
N ARG A 350 -14.60 -17.08 22.40
CA ARG A 350 -15.27 -17.86 23.47
C ARG A 350 -15.89 -16.94 24.54
N GLY A 351 -16.48 -15.83 24.12
CA GLY A 351 -17.12 -14.86 25.01
C GLY A 351 -16.16 -14.01 25.83
N GLN A 352 -14.84 -14.02 25.56
CA GLN A 352 -13.87 -13.24 26.32
C GLN A 352 -13.04 -12.31 25.42
N GLY A 353 -12.92 -11.06 25.84
CA GLY A 353 -12.03 -10.07 25.27
C GLY A 353 -10.63 -10.18 25.86
N GLN A 354 -9.62 -9.95 25.03
CA GLN A 354 -8.26 -9.76 25.49
C GLN A 354 -7.54 -8.74 24.61
N MET A 355 -6.77 -7.88 25.23
CA MET A 355 -5.69 -7.15 24.57
C MET A 355 -4.34 -7.52 25.17
N ARG A 356 -3.29 -7.59 24.34
CA ARG A 356 -1.91 -7.71 24.79
C ARG A 356 -0.99 -6.99 23.83
N TRP A 357 -0.30 -5.99 24.35
CA TRP A 357 0.65 -5.14 23.63
C TRP A 357 2.00 -5.18 24.31
N THR A 358 3.06 -5.18 23.50
CA THR A 358 4.45 -5.21 23.95
C THR A 358 5.24 -4.10 23.28
N VAL A 359 6.15 -3.46 24.01
CA VAL A 359 7.17 -2.57 23.44
C VAL A 359 8.35 -3.41 22.99
N GLY A 360 8.77 -3.27 21.73
CA GLY A 360 9.90 -4.02 21.16
C GLY A 360 9.66 -5.53 21.02
N GLY A 361 8.43 -6.02 21.26
CA GLY A 361 8.07 -7.44 21.15
C GLY A 361 8.38 -8.31 22.38
N LEU A 362 8.96 -7.74 23.45
CA LEU A 362 9.44 -8.48 24.62
C LEU A 362 8.90 -7.93 25.96
N LEU A 363 8.77 -6.60 26.09
CA LEU A 363 8.32 -5.96 27.33
C LEU A 363 6.81 -5.70 27.28
N PRO A 364 5.99 -6.21 28.21
CA PRO A 364 4.55 -5.96 28.23
C PRO A 364 4.27 -4.47 28.46
N ALA A 365 3.54 -3.85 27.54
CA ALA A 365 3.13 -2.45 27.58
C ALA A 365 1.71 -2.30 28.16
N VAL A 366 0.78 -3.13 27.68
CA VAL A 366 -0.62 -3.19 28.13
C VAL A 366 -1.10 -4.64 28.01
N SER A 367 -1.70 -5.20 29.05
CA SER A 367 -2.33 -6.52 29.00
C SER A 367 -3.57 -6.50 29.88
N ALA A 368 -4.75 -6.70 29.29
CA ALA A 368 -6.02 -6.68 30.00
C ALA A 368 -6.95 -7.82 29.51
N ARG A 369 -7.72 -8.37 30.45
CA ARG A 369 -8.60 -9.55 30.30
C ARG A 369 -9.76 -9.51 31.32
N ASP A 370 -10.33 -8.35 31.54
CA ASP A 370 -11.43 -8.15 32.47
C ASP A 370 -12.79 -8.10 31.75
N ALA A 371 -13.85 -7.89 32.54
CA ALA A 371 -15.22 -7.81 32.04
C ALA A 371 -15.42 -6.60 31.11
N ASP A 372 -14.75 -5.48 31.39
CA ASP A 372 -14.87 -4.25 30.61
C ASP A 372 -14.25 -4.41 29.21
N VAL A 373 -13.05 -4.97 29.14
CA VAL A 373 -12.40 -5.33 27.86
C VAL A 373 -13.25 -6.33 27.08
N THR A 374 -13.89 -7.27 27.77
CA THR A 374 -14.77 -8.26 27.14
C THR A 374 -16.01 -7.62 26.54
N ARG A 375 -16.70 -6.74 27.27
CA ARG A 375 -17.88 -6.03 26.77
C ARG A 375 -17.54 -5.07 25.62
N SER A 376 -16.43 -4.34 25.73
CA SER A 376 -15.96 -3.45 24.66
C SER A 376 -15.61 -4.19 23.37
N ALA A 377 -14.97 -5.37 23.50
CA ALA A 377 -14.59 -6.21 22.38
C ALA A 377 -15.79 -6.90 21.72
N ALA A 378 -16.84 -7.24 22.46
CA ALA A 378 -18.10 -7.71 21.89
C ALA A 378 -18.75 -6.63 21.00
N GLY A 379 -18.87 -5.39 21.50
CA GLY A 379 -19.38 -4.27 20.68
C GLY A 379 -18.55 -4.02 19.42
N ARG A 380 -17.22 -4.16 19.50
CA ARG A 380 -16.34 -4.09 18.32
C ARG A 380 -16.65 -5.17 17.29
N LEU A 381 -16.86 -6.42 17.72
CA LEU A 381 -17.23 -7.52 16.82
C LEU A 381 -18.60 -7.29 16.17
N ALA A 382 -19.57 -6.76 16.92
CA ALA A 382 -20.88 -6.41 16.37
C ALA A 382 -20.73 -5.36 15.24
N ALA A 383 -19.98 -4.29 15.47
CA ALA A 383 -19.69 -3.27 14.46
C ALA A 383 -18.94 -3.85 13.25
N GLU A 384 -17.85 -4.60 13.48
CA GLU A 384 -17.03 -5.16 12.40
C GLU A 384 -17.74 -6.24 11.58
N THR A 385 -18.83 -6.83 12.08
CA THR A 385 -19.69 -7.74 11.29
C THR A 385 -20.23 -7.04 10.04
N MET A 386 -20.49 -5.73 10.12
CA MET A 386 -20.96 -4.93 8.98
C MET A 386 -19.89 -4.66 7.92
N LEU A 387 -18.60 -4.93 8.23
CA LEU A 387 -17.53 -4.85 7.23
C LEU A 387 -17.57 -6.02 6.22
N VAL A 388 -18.26 -7.12 6.56
CA VAL A 388 -18.33 -8.34 5.77
C VAL A 388 -19.80 -8.55 5.32
N PRO A 389 -20.19 -8.15 4.10
CA PRO A 389 -21.58 -8.19 3.65
C PRO A 389 -22.25 -9.56 3.80
N THR A 390 -21.52 -10.64 3.52
CA THR A 390 -22.00 -12.02 3.67
C THR A 390 -22.27 -12.41 5.14
N ALA A 391 -21.62 -11.78 6.10
CA ALA A 391 -21.85 -11.98 7.53
C ALA A 391 -23.07 -11.18 8.04
N ALA A 392 -23.43 -10.09 7.38
CA ALA A 392 -24.63 -9.31 7.69
C ALA A 392 -25.95 -10.06 7.38
N LEU A 393 -25.87 -11.16 6.61
CA LEU A 393 -26.96 -12.11 6.33
C LEU A 393 -27.13 -13.19 7.40
N ASP A 394 -26.42 -13.10 8.53
CA ASP A 394 -26.58 -14.07 9.61
C ASP A 394 -28.03 -14.02 10.14
N PRO A 395 -28.76 -15.16 10.17
CA PRO A 395 -30.14 -15.19 10.63
C PRO A 395 -30.31 -14.82 12.13
N ALA A 396 -29.21 -14.76 12.89
CA ALA A 396 -29.24 -14.26 14.26
C ALA A 396 -29.40 -12.72 14.33
N ILE A 397 -29.11 -12.00 13.24
CA ILE A 397 -29.25 -10.54 13.17
C ILE A 397 -30.70 -10.19 12.86
N THR A 398 -31.32 -9.40 13.73
CA THR A 398 -32.65 -8.83 13.48
C THR A 398 -32.51 -7.41 12.98
N TRP A 399 -33.20 -7.06 11.90
CA TRP A 399 -33.13 -5.74 11.30
C TRP A 399 -34.36 -4.90 11.63
N GLN A 400 -34.15 -3.62 11.91
CA GLN A 400 -35.19 -2.62 12.11
C GLN A 400 -34.98 -1.48 11.11
N ALA A 401 -35.98 -1.20 10.29
CA ALA A 401 -35.94 -0.07 9.36
C ALA A 401 -36.09 1.25 10.14
N GLN A 402 -35.31 2.27 9.73
CA GLN A 402 -35.45 3.63 10.26
C GLN A 402 -35.93 4.57 9.15
N ASP A 403 -35.26 4.58 8.01
CA ASP A 403 -35.61 5.35 6.82
C ASP A 403 -35.02 4.71 5.54
N ASP A 404 -35.06 5.43 4.42
CA ASP A 404 -34.60 4.94 3.11
C ASP A 404 -33.07 4.77 3.00
N HIS A 405 -32.31 5.28 3.98
CA HIS A 405 -30.84 5.20 4.03
C HIS A 405 -30.32 4.51 5.28
N CYS A 406 -31.12 4.44 6.35
CA CYS A 406 -30.70 3.94 7.65
C CYS A 406 -31.52 2.72 8.11
N ALA A 407 -30.83 1.74 8.67
CA ALA A 407 -31.44 0.64 9.39
C ALA A 407 -30.55 0.20 10.56
N THR A 408 -31.16 -0.39 11.59
CA THR A 408 -30.46 -0.86 12.78
C THR A 408 -30.41 -2.39 12.79
N ALA A 409 -29.19 -2.94 12.85
CA ALA A 409 -28.94 -4.35 13.11
C ALA A 409 -28.91 -4.60 14.62
N LEU A 410 -29.77 -5.51 15.10
CA LEU A 410 -29.73 -6.02 16.47
C LEU A 410 -28.95 -7.34 16.48
N ILE A 411 -27.73 -7.29 17.02
CA ILE A 411 -26.78 -8.41 16.95
C ILE A 411 -26.64 -9.04 18.35
N PRO A 412 -27.16 -10.27 18.58
CA PRO A 412 -26.97 -10.97 19.84
C PRO A 412 -25.54 -11.50 19.95
N LEU A 413 -24.77 -10.98 20.91
CA LEU A 413 -23.38 -11.36 21.11
C LEU A 413 -22.98 -11.24 22.59
N GLY A 414 -22.29 -12.25 23.12
CA GLY A 414 -21.74 -12.19 24.47
C GLY A 414 -22.77 -12.13 25.61
N GLY A 415 -24.02 -12.54 25.35
CA GLY A 415 -25.12 -12.46 26.31
C GLY A 415 -25.86 -11.12 26.32
N SER A 416 -25.46 -10.18 25.46
CA SER A 416 -26.15 -8.89 25.24
C SER A 416 -26.55 -8.73 23.77
N THR A 417 -27.47 -7.80 23.51
CA THR A 417 -27.85 -7.40 22.15
C THR A 417 -27.18 -6.07 21.84
N HIS A 418 -26.44 -5.99 20.74
CA HIS A 418 -25.78 -4.77 20.29
C HIS A 418 -26.56 -4.16 19.12
N PRO A 419 -27.15 -2.96 19.29
CA PRO A 419 -27.73 -2.22 18.18
C PRO A 419 -26.62 -1.55 17.36
N VAL A 420 -26.58 -1.79 16.06
CA VAL A 420 -25.65 -1.16 15.11
C VAL A 420 -26.47 -0.47 14.04
N GLU A 421 -26.47 0.86 14.06
CA GLU A 421 -27.03 1.68 12.99
C GLU A 421 -26.12 1.57 11.76
N VAL A 422 -26.73 1.38 10.59
CA VAL A 422 -26.03 1.25 9.30
C VAL A 422 -26.64 2.25 8.35
N GLU A 423 -25.80 3.10 7.77
CA GLU A 423 -26.16 4.11 6.79
C GLU A 423 -25.60 3.72 5.41
N VAL A 424 -26.49 3.66 4.43
CA VAL A 424 -26.21 3.21 3.06
C VAL A 424 -26.64 4.30 2.07
N ASP A 425 -25.73 4.69 1.19
CA ASP A 425 -26.03 5.66 0.14
C ASP A 425 -26.91 5.07 -0.99
N ASP A 426 -27.24 5.90 -1.97
CA ASP A 426 -28.08 5.54 -3.11
C ASP A 426 -27.44 4.50 -4.05
N ASP A 427 -26.11 4.44 -4.09
CA ASP A 427 -25.36 3.47 -4.88
C ASP A 427 -25.26 2.10 -4.17
N GLY A 428 -25.67 2.04 -2.89
CA GLY A 428 -25.62 0.85 -2.07
C GLY A 428 -24.29 0.65 -1.35
N ALA A 429 -23.44 1.67 -1.24
CA ALA A 429 -22.25 1.62 -0.41
C ALA A 429 -22.60 1.95 1.05
N VAL A 430 -22.13 1.13 2.00
CA VAL A 430 -22.19 1.48 3.43
C VAL A 430 -21.23 2.64 3.66
N ARG A 431 -21.76 3.77 4.15
CA ARG A 431 -20.98 4.99 4.42
C ARG A 431 -20.63 5.15 5.87
N ARG A 432 -21.51 4.68 6.76
CA ARG A 432 -21.33 4.84 8.20
C ARG A 432 -21.98 3.69 8.96
N ILE A 433 -21.34 3.28 10.04
CA ILE A 433 -21.99 2.53 11.10
C ILE A 433 -21.82 3.25 12.43
N ALA A 434 -22.80 3.11 13.31
CA ALA A 434 -22.73 3.69 14.64
C ALA A 434 -23.40 2.79 15.69
N LEU A 435 -22.85 2.80 16.91
CA LEU A 435 -23.41 2.05 18.03
C LEU A 435 -23.00 2.64 19.38
N PRO A 436 -23.82 2.49 20.43
CA PRO A 436 -23.37 2.65 21.80
C PRO A 436 -22.37 1.54 22.14
N ARG A 437 -21.11 1.90 22.34
CA ARG A 437 -20.03 0.97 22.62
C ARG A 437 -19.46 1.22 24.01
N TRP A 438 -19.31 0.14 24.79
CA TRP A 438 -18.65 0.17 26.08
C TRP A 438 -17.17 0.52 25.94
N GLY A 439 -16.70 1.52 26.65
CA GLY A 439 -15.30 1.95 26.64
C GLY A 439 -15.03 3.07 27.63
N ASP A 440 -13.76 3.40 27.79
CA ASP A 440 -13.32 4.56 28.57
C ASP A 440 -12.43 5.43 27.67
N PRO A 441 -13.00 6.09 26.65
CA PRO A 441 -12.22 6.97 25.79
C PRO A 441 -11.67 8.14 26.59
N SER A 442 -12.49 8.81 27.41
CA SER A 442 -12.12 10.05 28.10
C SER A 442 -11.19 9.87 29.31
N GLY A 443 -11.06 8.65 29.85
CA GLY A 443 -10.30 8.37 31.08
C GLY A 443 -11.08 8.63 32.37
N ASP A 444 -12.39 8.87 32.27
CA ASP A 444 -13.29 9.17 33.39
C ASP A 444 -14.02 7.90 33.91
N GLY A 445 -13.74 6.75 33.31
CA GLY A 445 -14.32 5.46 33.65
C GLY A 445 -15.12 4.84 32.50
N PHE A 446 -15.35 3.53 32.59
CA PHE A 446 -16.07 2.79 31.55
C PHE A 446 -17.56 3.10 31.54
N ALA A 447 -18.07 3.52 30.38
CA ALA A 447 -19.48 3.73 30.12
C ALA A 447 -19.82 3.40 28.65
N GLU A 448 -21.11 3.49 28.29
CA GLU A 448 -21.53 3.46 26.89
C GLU A 448 -21.31 4.84 26.26
N HIS A 449 -20.58 4.85 25.15
CA HIS A 449 -20.34 6.06 24.36
C HIS A 449 -20.68 5.77 22.91
N GLN A 450 -21.18 6.78 22.20
CA GLN A 450 -21.42 6.66 20.77
C GLN A 450 -20.09 6.46 20.05
N PHE A 451 -20.00 5.36 19.31
CA PHE A 451 -18.86 4.98 18.50
C PHE A 451 -19.29 4.95 17.04
N THR A 452 -18.55 5.65 16.20
CA THR A 452 -18.86 5.82 14.78
C THR A 452 -17.70 5.30 13.95
N VAL A 453 -18.02 4.59 12.87
CA VAL A 453 -17.07 4.25 11.81
C VAL A 453 -17.60 4.76 10.50
N THR A 454 -16.80 5.54 9.77
CA THR A 454 -17.10 5.96 8.40
C THR A 454 -16.27 5.16 7.42
N PHE A 455 -16.80 4.98 6.21
CA PHE A 455 -16.23 4.14 5.17
C PHE A 455 -16.11 4.90 3.87
N ASP A 456 -15.03 4.63 3.14
CA ASP A 456 -14.84 5.16 1.80
C ASP A 456 -14.12 4.15 0.88
N GLY A 457 -14.34 4.32 -0.42
CA GLY A 457 -13.85 3.45 -1.48
C GLY A 457 -14.32 2.00 -1.39
N GLU A 458 -13.98 1.24 -2.43
CA GLU A 458 -14.40 -0.15 -2.58
C GLU A 458 -13.21 -1.09 -2.77
N LEU A 459 -13.35 -2.29 -2.23
CA LEU A 459 -12.40 -3.39 -2.35
C LEU A 459 -13.14 -4.65 -2.82
N PRO A 460 -13.12 -4.95 -4.13
CA PRO A 460 -13.64 -6.21 -4.64
C PRO A 460 -12.78 -7.39 -4.17
N VAL A 461 -13.43 -8.42 -3.63
CA VAL A 461 -12.81 -9.67 -3.18
C VAL A 461 -13.39 -10.82 -3.98
N VAL A 462 -12.52 -11.50 -4.72
CA VAL A 462 -12.89 -12.65 -5.55
C VAL A 462 -12.86 -13.92 -4.70
N LEU A 463 -13.94 -14.68 -4.73
CA LEU A 463 -14.08 -16.01 -4.14
C LEU A 463 -14.20 -17.05 -5.26
N ASP A 464 -13.97 -18.33 -4.92
CA ASP A 464 -14.32 -19.43 -5.81
C ASP A 464 -15.85 -19.45 -6.01
N GLY A 465 -16.32 -18.91 -7.13
CA GLY A 465 -17.74 -18.85 -7.48
C GLY A 465 -18.44 -17.51 -7.23
N GLY A 466 -17.71 -16.40 -7.02
CA GLY A 466 -18.35 -15.08 -6.92
C GLY A 466 -17.45 -13.93 -6.48
N VAL A 467 -18.05 -12.78 -6.23
CA VAL A 467 -17.37 -11.54 -5.81
C VAL A 467 -18.15 -10.88 -4.67
N VAL A 468 -17.43 -10.43 -3.63
CA VAL A 468 -17.96 -9.59 -2.56
C VAL A 468 -17.17 -8.29 -2.51
N VAL A 469 -17.85 -7.15 -2.39
CA VAL A 469 -17.24 -5.82 -2.25
C VAL A 469 -17.24 -5.41 -0.79
N LEU A 470 -16.06 -5.06 -0.26
CA LEU A 470 -15.88 -4.53 1.09
C LEU A 470 -15.52 -3.03 1.00
N PRO A 471 -15.77 -2.22 2.02
CA PRO A 471 -15.19 -0.89 2.13
C PRO A 471 -13.66 -0.89 2.04
N ARG A 472 -13.05 0.07 1.31
CA ARG A 472 -11.59 0.13 1.11
C ARG A 472 -10.86 0.77 2.29
N SER A 473 -11.41 1.85 2.83
CA SER A 473 -10.90 2.60 3.97
C SER A 473 -11.97 2.76 5.04
N LEU A 474 -11.52 2.94 6.27
CA LEU A 474 -12.38 3.14 7.43
C LEU A 474 -11.73 4.11 8.43
N GLU A 475 -12.53 5.02 8.98
CA GLU A 475 -12.14 5.88 10.09
C GLU A 475 -13.05 5.62 11.27
N ALA A 476 -12.48 5.32 12.43
CA ALA A 476 -13.24 5.05 13.65
C ALA A 476 -12.95 6.10 14.72
N GLY A 477 -14.02 6.54 15.39
CA GLY A 477 -14.00 7.57 16.39
C GLY A 477 -15.05 7.39 17.47
N TRP A 478 -14.89 8.16 18.54
CA TRP A 478 -15.90 8.34 19.57
C TRP A 478 -16.49 9.74 19.45
N ASP A 479 -17.79 9.90 19.72
CA ASP A 479 -18.42 11.22 19.82
C ASP A 479 -18.11 11.88 21.18
N THR A 480 -16.92 11.62 21.71
CA THR A 480 -16.33 12.26 22.90
C THR A 480 -15.18 13.15 22.47
N GLY A 481 -14.56 13.88 23.40
CA GLY A 481 -13.49 14.85 23.11
C GLY A 481 -12.25 14.30 22.37
N ILE A 482 -12.12 12.98 22.17
CA ILE A 482 -11.03 12.35 21.40
C ILE A 482 -11.31 12.32 19.91
N GLY A 483 -12.57 12.25 19.48
CA GLY A 483 -12.94 12.13 18.07
C GLY A 483 -12.35 10.88 17.40
N VAL A 484 -11.88 11.05 16.15
CA VAL A 484 -11.27 9.98 15.35
C VAL A 484 -9.92 9.57 15.95
N PHE A 485 -9.77 8.29 16.26
CA PHE A 485 -8.53 7.74 16.84
C PHE A 485 -7.92 6.60 16.01
N PHE A 486 -8.63 6.13 14.97
CA PHE A 486 -8.19 5.03 14.14
C PHE A 486 -8.53 5.29 12.68
N ARG A 487 -7.56 5.15 11.80
CA ARG A 487 -7.71 5.21 10.34
C ARG A 487 -7.07 3.98 9.74
N ALA A 488 -7.77 3.28 8.86
CA ALA A 488 -7.24 2.10 8.21
C ALA A 488 -7.67 1.97 6.76
N THR A 489 -6.83 1.27 6.00
CA THR A 489 -6.95 1.01 4.57
C THR A 489 -6.72 -0.49 4.40
N LEU A 490 -7.73 -1.23 3.92
CA LEU A 490 -7.69 -2.69 3.70
C LEU A 490 -6.84 -3.11 2.48
N ASP A 491 -5.61 -3.53 2.69
CA ASP A 491 -4.70 -3.95 1.60
C ASP A 491 -5.18 -5.17 0.81
N GLY A 492 -6.03 -5.99 1.43
CA GLY A 492 -6.63 -7.14 0.79
C GLY A 492 -7.46 -7.94 1.79
N ALA A 493 -8.35 -8.76 1.26
CA ALA A 493 -9.20 -9.63 2.06
C ALA A 493 -9.35 -11.00 1.39
N ARG A 494 -9.56 -12.03 2.22
CA ARG A 494 -9.95 -13.37 1.78
C ARG A 494 -11.14 -13.81 2.60
N LEU A 495 -12.22 -14.14 1.93
CA LEU A 495 -13.39 -14.76 2.55
C LEU A 495 -13.30 -16.28 2.39
N SER A 496 -13.69 -17.04 3.42
CA SER A 496 -13.76 -18.50 3.34
C SER A 496 -14.85 -19.13 4.19
#